data_AF-A0A7X8MDR7-F1
#
_entry.id   AF-A0A7X8MDR7-F1
#
_cell.length_a   1.000
_cell.length_b   1.000
_cell.length_c   1.000
_cell.angle_alpha   90.00
_cell.angle_beta   90.00
_cell.angle_gamma   90.00
#
_symmetry.space_group_name_H-M   'P 1'
#
loop_
_entity.id
_entity.type
_entity.pdbx_description
1 polymer ?
#
loop_
_entity_poly.entity_id
_entity_poly.type
_entity_poly.pdbx_seq_one_letter_code
_entity_poly.pdbx_strand_id
1 'polypeptide(L)'
;MRNPGKIFSVLFMMTGLMIGAKSQENAFKPTAEYYTTGNWTADTLGNHRVVVRVADPAQAVYVRIPWRRSDADPAKKGILITHGQTNTLIRNVYLKEINQEYGEIIFEPSLGAGIYHVYYLPYQREGMLYWGHVKYLASSSNPDKQWLDAAMASLDKQAGSKAVGL
;
A
#
# COMPACT_ATOMS: atom_id res chain seq x y z
N MET A 1 64.44 -38.32 -10.80
CA MET A 1 64.69 -36.86 -10.75
C MET A 1 63.74 -36.18 -11.73
N ARG A 2 63.03 -35.14 -11.30
CA ARG A 2 61.96 -34.44 -12.04
C ARG A 2 62.50 -33.77 -13.31
N ASN A 3 61.79 -33.97 -14.42
CA ASN A 3 61.96 -33.30 -15.70
C ASN A 3 60.74 -32.37 -15.94
N PRO A 4 60.76 -31.46 -16.92
CA PRO A 4 60.91 -30.03 -16.74
C PRO A 4 59.59 -29.26 -16.95
N GLY A 5 59.55 -28.05 -16.40
CA GLY A 5 58.38 -27.18 -16.43
C GLY A 5 57.94 -26.80 -17.85
N LYS A 6 56.64 -26.97 -18.11
CA LYS A 6 55.91 -26.34 -19.20
C LYS A 6 54.64 -25.67 -18.65
N ILE A 7 54.63 -24.37 -18.88
CA ILE A 7 53.64 -23.29 -18.72
C ILE A 7 52.17 -23.72 -18.81
N PHE A 8 51.30 -23.19 -17.94
CA PHE A 8 49.92 -22.88 -18.30
C PHE A 8 49.47 -21.59 -17.59
N SER A 9 49.37 -20.50 -18.36
CA SER A 9 48.64 -19.30 -17.95
C SER A 9 47.15 -19.62 -17.99
N VAL A 10 46.47 -19.59 -16.84
CA VAL A 10 45.02 -19.73 -16.77
C VAL A 10 44.43 -18.32 -16.85
N LEU A 11 43.94 -17.96 -18.04
CA LEU A 11 43.14 -16.77 -18.27
C LEU A 11 41.77 -16.96 -17.62
N PHE A 12 41.52 -16.28 -16.50
CA PHE A 12 40.25 -16.30 -15.80
C PHE A 12 39.26 -15.37 -16.52
N MET A 13 38.58 -15.91 -17.53
CA MET A 13 37.49 -15.19 -18.20
C MET A 13 36.27 -15.21 -17.27
N MET A 14 36.16 -14.18 -16.42
CA MET A 14 34.93 -13.92 -15.64
C MET A 14 33.77 -13.67 -16.60
N THR A 15 33.03 -14.74 -16.89
CA THR A 15 31.66 -14.64 -17.37
C THR A 15 30.82 -14.13 -16.20
N GLY A 16 30.65 -12.81 -16.16
CA GLY A 16 29.69 -12.17 -15.27
C GLY A 16 28.30 -12.68 -15.60
N LEU A 17 27.81 -13.61 -14.80
CA LEU A 17 26.41 -14.02 -14.79
C LEU A 17 25.60 -12.81 -14.30
N MET A 18 25.13 -11.99 -15.25
CA MET A 18 24.11 -10.98 -14.97
C MET A 18 22.87 -11.75 -14.53
N ILE A 19 22.68 -11.90 -13.21
CA ILE A 19 21.40 -12.28 -12.66
C ILE A 19 20.47 -11.13 -13.02
N GLY A 20 19.74 -11.29 -14.13
CA GLY A 20 18.65 -10.40 -14.46
C GLY A 20 17.72 -10.39 -13.26
N ALA A 21 17.68 -9.27 -12.54
CA ALA A 21 16.60 -8.98 -11.63
C ALA A 21 15.33 -9.08 -12.47
N LYS A 22 14.59 -10.19 -12.34
CA LYS A 22 13.26 -10.27 -12.90
C LYS A 22 12.46 -9.21 -12.16
N SER A 23 12.36 -8.02 -12.77
CA SER A 23 11.37 -7.02 -12.39
C SER A 23 10.05 -7.76 -12.31
N GLN A 24 9.41 -7.74 -11.14
CA GLN A 24 8.18 -8.46 -10.88
C GLN A 24 7.07 -7.79 -11.71
N GLU A 25 6.92 -8.23 -12.96
CA GLU A 25 6.12 -7.54 -13.99
C GLU A 25 4.60 -7.66 -13.79
N ASN A 26 4.15 -8.32 -12.72
CA ASN A 26 2.73 -8.57 -12.44
C ASN A 26 2.08 -7.53 -11.51
N ALA A 27 2.58 -6.30 -11.49
CA ALA A 27 1.90 -5.22 -10.76
C ALA A 27 0.56 -4.90 -11.45
N PHE A 28 -0.56 -5.09 -10.75
CA PHE A 28 -1.90 -4.71 -11.23
C PHE A 28 -1.91 -3.25 -11.69
N LYS A 29 -2.24 -3.01 -12.96
CA LYS A 29 -2.38 -1.67 -13.55
C LYS A 29 -3.87 -1.42 -13.79
N PRO A 30 -4.53 -0.57 -12.99
CA PRO A 30 -5.94 -0.29 -13.18
C PRO A 30 -6.21 0.35 -14.55
N THR A 31 -7.14 -0.22 -15.30
CA THR A 31 -7.69 0.30 -16.56
C THR A 31 -8.87 1.24 -16.29
N ALA A 32 -9.33 1.97 -17.30
CA ALA A 32 -10.39 2.98 -17.18
C ALA A 32 -11.69 2.46 -16.52
N GLU A 33 -12.01 1.18 -16.69
CA GLU A 33 -13.19 0.52 -16.10
C GLU A 33 -13.17 0.45 -14.55
N TYR A 34 -11.99 0.56 -13.94
CA TYR A 34 -11.84 0.62 -12.48
C TYR A 34 -12.03 2.02 -11.90
N TYR A 35 -12.22 3.04 -12.75
CA TYR A 35 -12.43 4.41 -12.33
C TYR A 35 -13.88 4.82 -12.50
N THR A 36 -14.41 5.48 -11.47
CA THR A 36 -15.75 6.07 -11.50
C THR A 36 -15.77 7.34 -10.67
N THR A 37 -16.78 8.17 -10.89
CA THR A 37 -17.05 9.34 -10.06
C THR A 37 -17.93 8.95 -8.88
N GLY A 38 -17.81 9.66 -7.77
CA GLY A 38 -18.74 9.52 -6.64
C GLY A 38 -18.93 10.84 -5.91
N ASN A 39 -19.84 10.83 -4.95
CA ASN A 39 -20.18 12.01 -4.16
C ASN A 39 -19.74 11.79 -2.70
N TRP A 40 -18.96 12.74 -2.17
CA TRP A 40 -18.56 12.83 -0.77
C TRP A 40 -18.06 14.24 -0.47
N THR A 41 -17.84 14.56 0.81
CA THR A 41 -17.33 15.86 1.24
C THR A 41 -15.84 15.99 0.91
N ALA A 42 -15.52 16.50 -0.28
CA ALA A 42 -14.15 16.63 -0.76
C ALA A 42 -13.30 17.56 0.11
N ASP A 43 -13.91 18.60 0.70
CA ASP A 43 -13.25 19.57 1.58
C ASP A 43 -12.71 18.97 2.89
N THR A 44 -13.03 17.69 3.19
CA THR A 44 -12.50 16.95 4.34
C THR A 44 -11.83 15.64 3.98
N LEU A 45 -12.32 14.96 2.93
CA LEU A 45 -11.88 13.61 2.56
C LEU A 45 -10.95 13.61 1.33
N GLY A 46 -10.74 14.76 0.69
CA GLY A 46 -9.96 14.84 -0.54
C GLY A 46 -10.77 14.52 -1.80
N ASN A 47 -10.12 14.54 -2.96
CA ASN A 47 -10.77 14.35 -4.26
C ASN A 47 -10.72 12.92 -4.78
N HIS A 48 -10.05 12.01 -4.08
CA HIS A 48 -9.84 10.66 -4.56
C HIS A 48 -10.05 9.62 -3.47
N ARG A 49 -10.65 8.49 -3.84
CA ARG A 49 -10.80 7.32 -2.98
C ARG A 49 -10.60 6.03 -3.75
N VAL A 50 -10.12 5.01 -3.06
CA VAL A 50 -10.09 3.63 -3.52
C VAL A 50 -11.18 2.86 -2.81
N VAL A 51 -11.87 1.99 -3.53
CA VAL A 51 -12.92 1.12 -2.99
C VAL A 51 -12.30 -0.24 -2.70
N VAL A 52 -12.31 -0.64 -1.43
CA VAL A 52 -11.81 -1.95 -0.98
C VAL A 52 -13.00 -2.79 -0.55
N ARG A 53 -13.13 -3.99 -1.12
CA ARG A 53 -14.15 -4.97 -0.71
C ARG A 53 -13.52 -5.98 0.24
N VAL A 54 -14.06 -6.07 1.44
CA VAL A 54 -13.73 -7.08 2.44
C VAL A 54 -14.83 -8.13 2.38
N ALA A 55 -14.49 -9.34 1.91
CA ALA A 55 -15.45 -10.40 1.66
C ALA A 55 -15.97 -11.03 2.96
N ASP A 56 -15.07 -11.28 3.91
CA ASP A 56 -15.36 -11.95 5.18
C ASP A 56 -14.86 -11.11 6.36
N PRO A 57 -15.51 -11.20 7.54
CA PRO A 57 -14.98 -10.58 8.75
C PRO A 57 -13.56 -11.05 9.02
N ALA A 58 -12.65 -10.11 9.23
CA ALA A 58 -11.24 -10.39 9.48
C ALA A 58 -10.73 -9.51 10.62
N GLN A 59 -9.72 -9.99 11.35
CA GLN A 59 -9.07 -9.19 12.38
C GLN A 59 -8.29 -8.00 11.79
N ALA A 60 -7.70 -8.21 10.61
CA ALA A 60 -6.98 -7.20 9.86
C ALA A 60 -7.08 -7.48 8.36
N VAL A 61 -7.05 -6.40 7.58
CA VAL A 61 -7.02 -6.46 6.12
C VAL A 61 -5.74 -5.79 5.65
N TYR A 62 -4.92 -6.54 4.91
CA TYR A 62 -3.80 -6.00 4.15
C TYR A 62 -4.27 -5.64 2.74
N VAL A 63 -4.00 -4.42 2.31
CA VAL A 63 -4.25 -3.97 0.95
C VAL A 63 -3.00 -3.29 0.39
N ARG A 64 -2.65 -3.66 -0.84
CA ARG A 64 -1.66 -2.95 -1.66
C ARG A 64 -2.38 -2.25 -2.78
N ILE A 65 -2.40 -0.92 -2.74
CA ILE A 65 -3.11 -0.07 -3.69
C ILE A 65 -2.07 0.47 -4.68
N PRO A 66 -2.11 0.09 -5.96
CA PRO A 66 -1.30 0.76 -6.97
C PRO A 66 -1.91 2.13 -7.28
N TRP A 67 -1.07 3.17 -7.28
CA TRP A 67 -1.44 4.52 -7.67
C TRP A 67 -0.27 5.21 -8.37
N ARG A 68 -0.49 6.42 -8.90
CA ARG A 68 0.56 7.22 -9.53
C ARG A 68 0.53 8.61 -8.91
N ARG A 69 0.94 8.68 -7.64
CA ARG A 69 1.00 9.92 -6.87
C ARG A 69 2.21 10.74 -7.31
N SER A 70 1.96 11.95 -7.81
CA SER A 70 3.01 12.87 -8.26
C SER A 70 3.59 13.74 -7.15
N ASP A 71 3.07 13.67 -5.92
CA ASP A 71 3.58 14.47 -4.81
C ASP A 71 4.94 13.97 -4.31
N ALA A 72 5.77 14.90 -3.81
CA ALA A 72 7.18 14.65 -3.49
C ALA A 72 7.40 13.82 -2.21
N ASP A 73 6.52 13.95 -1.21
CA ASP A 73 6.61 13.23 0.06
C ASP A 73 5.31 12.46 0.37
N PRO A 74 4.97 11.39 -0.36
CA PRO A 74 3.71 10.69 -0.16
C PRO A 74 3.48 10.16 1.26
N ALA A 75 4.56 9.67 1.89
CA ALA A 75 4.56 9.14 3.25
C ALA A 75 4.23 10.18 4.33
N LYS A 76 4.43 11.49 4.06
CA LYS A 76 4.08 12.57 4.99
C LYS A 76 2.60 12.95 4.92
N LYS A 77 1.84 12.39 3.97
CA LYS A 77 0.41 12.68 3.80
C LYS A 77 -0.44 11.62 4.49
N GLY A 78 -1.54 12.07 5.10
CA GLY A 78 -2.50 11.20 5.77
C GLY A 78 -3.26 10.30 4.80
N ILE A 79 -3.86 9.26 5.37
CA ILE A 79 -4.84 8.38 4.72
C ILE A 79 -6.01 8.24 5.69
N LEU A 80 -7.23 8.36 5.18
CA LEU A 80 -8.44 8.11 5.94
C LEU A 80 -9.17 6.89 5.37
N ILE A 81 -9.64 6.01 6.23
CA ILE A 81 -10.44 4.85 5.83
C ILE A 81 -11.80 4.96 6.48
N THR A 82 -12.87 4.81 5.70
CA THR A 82 -14.24 4.81 6.21
C THR A 82 -14.99 3.56 5.78
N HIS A 83 -15.92 3.10 6.60
CA HIS A 83 -16.87 2.08 6.18
C HIS A 83 -17.88 2.67 5.18
N GLY A 84 -18.09 1.97 4.06
CA GLY A 84 -18.76 2.52 2.87
C GLY A 84 -20.25 2.78 3.05
N GLN A 85 -20.91 2.11 3.98
CA GLN A 85 -22.35 2.31 4.24
C GLN A 85 -22.59 3.37 5.33
N THR A 86 -21.78 3.37 6.39
CA THR A 86 -22.00 4.20 7.58
C THR A 86 -21.14 5.46 7.60
N ASN A 87 -20.16 5.57 6.70
CA ASN A 87 -19.10 6.58 6.71
C ASN A 87 -18.31 6.64 8.03
N THR A 88 -18.35 5.58 8.84
CA THR A 88 -17.62 5.50 10.10
C THR A 88 -16.12 5.45 9.83
N LEU A 89 -15.36 6.35 10.43
CA LEU A 89 -13.90 6.37 10.34
C LEU A 89 -13.30 5.16 11.05
N ILE A 90 -12.40 4.46 10.37
CA ILE A 90 -11.62 3.35 10.92
C ILE A 90 -10.41 3.93 11.65
N ARG A 91 -10.31 3.60 12.94
CA ARG A 91 -9.27 4.13 13.84
C ARG A 91 -7.95 3.38 13.72
N ASN A 92 -8.02 2.05 13.71
CA ASN A 92 -6.86 1.19 13.61
C ASN A 92 -6.44 1.05 12.15
N VAL A 93 -5.48 1.90 11.77
CA VAL A 93 -4.86 1.93 10.45
C VAL A 93 -3.35 2.00 10.66
N TYR A 94 -2.64 1.10 10.01
CA TYR A 94 -1.20 1.04 9.95
C TYR A 94 -0.74 1.26 8.51
N LEU A 95 0.05 2.31 8.30
CA LEU A 95 0.64 2.62 7.00
C LEU A 95 2.02 1.94 6.92
N LYS A 96 2.06 0.77 6.28
CA LYS A 96 3.28 -0.04 6.17
C LYS A 96 4.29 0.60 5.23
N GLU A 97 3.85 0.95 4.02
CA GLU A 97 4.69 1.65 3.05
C GLU A 97 3.84 2.54 2.16
N ILE A 98 4.20 3.82 2.00
CA ILE A 98 3.48 4.77 1.16
C ILE A 98 4.49 5.49 0.27
N ASN A 99 4.37 5.32 -1.03
CA ASN A 99 5.23 5.99 -2.01
C ASN A 99 4.42 6.48 -3.23
N GLN A 100 5.11 6.87 -4.30
CA GLN A 100 4.49 7.43 -5.50
C GLN A 100 3.77 6.39 -6.36
N GLU A 101 4.14 5.10 -6.25
CA GLU A 101 3.62 4.01 -7.09
C GLU A 101 2.59 3.13 -6.39
N TYR A 102 2.66 3.04 -5.06
CA TYR A 102 1.73 2.25 -4.28
C TYR A 102 1.62 2.69 -2.83
N GLY A 103 0.57 2.18 -2.17
CA GLY A 103 0.42 2.19 -0.72
C GLY A 103 0.09 0.81 -0.19
N GLU A 104 0.89 0.34 0.75
CA GLU A 104 0.63 -0.83 1.58
C GLU A 104 0.03 -0.40 2.91
N ILE A 105 -1.21 -0.83 3.14
CA ILE A 105 -2.01 -0.39 4.28
C ILE A 105 -2.58 -1.62 4.95
N ILE A 106 -2.51 -1.63 6.28
CA ILE A 106 -3.18 -2.62 7.12
C ILE A 106 -4.23 -1.88 7.94
N PHE A 107 -5.47 -2.35 7.94
CA PHE A 107 -6.52 -1.72 8.74
C PHE A 107 -7.45 -2.74 9.38
N GLU A 108 -8.11 -2.30 10.45
CA GLU A 108 -9.12 -3.08 11.15
C GLU A 108 -10.49 -2.88 10.48
N PRO A 109 -11.10 -3.91 9.87
CA PRO A 109 -12.46 -3.81 9.38
C PRO A 109 -13.44 -3.92 10.57
N SER A 110 -13.48 -2.93 11.46
CA SER A 110 -14.21 -2.99 12.74
C SER A 110 -15.74 -3.13 12.60
N LEU A 111 -16.27 -2.92 11.39
CA LEU A 111 -17.68 -3.15 11.03
C LEU A 111 -17.91 -4.47 10.27
N GLY A 112 -16.91 -5.34 10.18
CA GLY A 112 -16.99 -6.66 9.55
C GLY A 112 -16.78 -6.67 8.04
N ALA A 113 -17.41 -7.62 7.35
CA ALA A 113 -17.38 -7.68 5.89
C ALA A 113 -18.12 -6.48 5.30
N GLY A 114 -17.65 -5.97 4.16
CA GLY A 114 -18.27 -4.83 3.52
C GLY A 114 -17.36 -4.05 2.59
N ILE A 115 -17.85 -2.89 2.17
CA ILE A 115 -17.08 -1.94 1.37
C ILE A 115 -16.42 -0.93 2.29
N TYR A 116 -15.15 -0.64 2.03
CA TYR A 116 -14.38 0.38 2.71
C TYR A 116 -13.85 1.38 1.67
N HIS A 117 -13.90 2.66 2.01
CA HIS A 117 -13.35 3.73 1.19
C HIS A 117 -12.03 4.20 1.78
N VAL A 118 -10.95 4.07 1.00
CA VAL A 118 -9.62 4.56 1.36
C VAL A 118 -9.38 5.87 0.64
N TYR A 119 -9.38 6.97 1.38
CA TYR A 119 -9.10 8.30 0.88
C TYR A 119 -7.60 8.58 0.98
N TYR A 120 -7.00 8.86 -0.17
CA TYR A 120 -5.59 9.23 -0.29
C TYR A 120 -5.50 10.70 -0.71
N LEU A 121 -4.53 11.44 -0.14
CA LEU A 121 -4.49 12.90 -0.20
C LEU A 121 -5.72 13.61 0.39
N PRO A 122 -6.20 13.20 1.59
CA PRO A 122 -7.23 13.95 2.28
C PRO A 122 -6.69 15.35 2.58
N TYR A 123 -7.56 16.34 2.44
CA TYR A 123 -7.24 17.73 2.73
C TYR A 123 -8.36 18.40 3.50
N GLN A 124 -8.00 19.47 4.19
CA GLN A 124 -8.92 20.45 4.75
C GLN A 124 -8.79 21.75 3.95
N ARG A 125 -9.93 22.29 3.55
CA ARG A 125 -9.99 23.65 3.02
C ARG A 125 -10.08 24.62 4.19
N GLU A 126 -9.16 25.57 4.25
CA GLU A 126 -9.21 26.70 5.17
C GLU A 126 -9.51 27.97 4.36
N GLY A 127 -10.48 28.78 4.81
CA GLY A 127 -10.84 30.06 4.18
C GLY A 127 -12.08 30.02 3.26
N MET A 128 -12.36 31.15 2.61
CA MET A 128 -13.53 31.38 1.75
C MET A 128 -13.43 30.63 0.41
N LEU A 129 -14.56 30.32 -0.23
CA LEU A 129 -14.65 29.50 -1.45
C LEU A 129 -13.66 29.89 -2.58
N TYR A 130 -13.36 31.18 -2.72
CA TYR A 130 -12.49 31.73 -3.79
C TYR A 130 -11.10 32.18 -3.32
N TRP A 131 -10.85 32.25 -2.00
CA TRP A 131 -9.59 32.70 -1.40
C TRP A 131 -9.05 31.73 -0.35
N GLY A 132 -9.51 30.48 -0.40
CA GLY A 132 -9.13 29.43 0.52
C GLY A 132 -7.84 28.74 0.10
N HIS A 133 -7.10 28.27 1.09
CA HIS A 133 -5.96 27.38 0.88
C HIS A 133 -6.34 25.96 1.26
N VAL A 134 -5.75 24.99 0.55
CA VAL A 134 -5.93 23.58 0.83
C VAL A 134 -4.74 23.08 1.61
N LYS A 135 -4.98 22.47 2.76
CA LYS A 135 -3.96 21.84 3.60
C LYS A 135 -4.19 20.34 3.63
N TYR A 136 -3.25 19.59 3.06
CA TYR A 136 -3.26 18.13 3.18
C TYR A 136 -3.06 17.71 4.63
N LEU A 137 -3.82 16.69 5.06
CA LEU A 137 -3.62 16.11 6.38
C LEU A 137 -2.22 15.49 6.44
N ALA A 138 -1.55 15.68 7.57
CA ALA A 138 -0.30 15.01 7.85
C ALA A 138 -0.55 13.51 8.10
N SER A 139 0.47 12.70 7.83
CA SER A 139 0.45 11.29 8.20
C SER A 139 0.40 11.14 9.72
N SER A 140 -0.65 10.50 10.24
CA SER A 140 -0.83 10.19 11.65
C SER A 140 -1.33 8.75 11.80
N SER A 141 -0.49 7.80 11.41
CA SER A 141 -0.72 6.37 11.65
C SER A 141 -0.36 6.03 13.10
N ASN A 142 -1.34 6.01 13.99
CA ASN A 142 -1.15 5.62 15.39
C ASN A 142 -2.18 4.56 15.81
N PRO A 143 -2.08 3.34 15.25
CA PRO A 143 -2.98 2.25 15.61
C PRO A 143 -2.75 1.81 17.07
N ASP A 144 -3.76 1.21 17.68
CA ASP A 144 -3.58 0.54 18.96
C ASP A 144 -2.50 -0.55 18.86
N LYS A 145 -1.57 -0.56 19.82
CA LYS A 145 -0.42 -1.47 19.78
C LYS A 145 -0.84 -2.94 19.89
N GLN A 146 -1.80 -3.24 20.77
CA GLN A 146 -2.25 -4.63 20.98
C GLN A 146 -2.97 -5.15 19.74
N TRP A 147 -3.79 -4.29 19.12
CA TRP A 147 -4.40 -4.60 17.84
C TRP A 147 -3.33 -4.84 16.77
N LEU A 148 -2.32 -3.97 16.64
CA LEU A 148 -1.29 -4.10 15.61
C LEU A 148 -0.51 -5.43 15.75
N ASP A 149 -0.10 -5.77 16.97
CA ASP A 149 0.61 -7.03 17.24
C ASP A 149 -0.25 -8.24 16.84
N ALA A 150 -1.55 -8.22 17.17
CA ALA A 150 -2.47 -9.31 16.82
C ALA A 150 -2.79 -9.34 15.31
N ALA A 151 -2.90 -8.17 14.68
CA ALA A 151 -3.11 -8.01 13.24
C ALA A 151 -1.93 -8.63 12.45
N MET A 152 -0.69 -8.30 12.82
CA MET A 152 0.51 -8.87 12.19
C MET A 152 0.54 -10.39 12.33
N ALA A 153 0.30 -10.92 13.53
CA ALA A 153 0.24 -12.36 13.77
C ALA A 153 -0.88 -13.06 12.95
N SER A 154 -2.03 -12.41 12.75
CA SER A 154 -3.12 -12.95 11.93
C SER A 154 -2.75 -13.00 10.45
N LEU A 155 -2.08 -11.97 9.93
CA LEU A 155 -1.67 -11.87 8.53
C LEU A 155 -0.56 -12.88 8.21
N ASP A 156 0.37 -13.10 9.14
CA ASP A 156 1.43 -14.12 8.98
C ASP A 156 0.85 -15.53 8.88
N LYS A 157 -0.16 -15.84 9.69
CA LYS A 157 -0.89 -17.13 9.60
C LYS A 157 -1.61 -17.27 8.26
N GLN A 158 -2.24 -16.20 7.77
CA GLN A 158 -2.90 -16.21 6.46
C GLN A 158 -1.90 -16.39 5.31
N ALA A 159 -0.72 -15.75 5.38
CA ALA A 159 0.34 -15.91 4.38
C ALA A 159 0.89 -17.34 4.35
N GLY A 160 1.04 -17.98 5.52
CA GLY A 160 1.43 -19.39 5.62
C GLY A 160 0.36 -20.38 5.12
N SER A 161 -0.91 -20.00 5.17
CA SER A 161 -2.03 -20.85 4.70
C SER A 161 -2.20 -20.89 3.18
N LYS A 162 -1.66 -19.89 2.46
CA LYS A 162 -1.76 -19.76 0.99
C LYS A 162 -0.71 -20.55 0.20
N ALA A 163 0.12 -21.36 0.85
CA ALA A 163 1.14 -22.19 0.17
C ALA A 163 0.62 -23.54 -0.38
N VAL A 164 -0.69 -23.76 -0.41
CA VAL A 164 -1.29 -24.97 -1.00
C VAL A 164 -2.23 -24.57 -2.13
N GLY A 165 -1.77 -24.74 -3.36
CA GLY A 165 -2.61 -24.71 -4.56
C GLY A 165 -2.29 -23.59 -5.55
N LEU A 166 -1.32 -23.85 -6.42
CA LEU A 166 -1.51 -23.98 -7.88
C LEU A 166 -0.46 -24.96 -8.41
#